data_AF-A0A0C2CK13-F1
#
_entry.id   AF-A0A0C2CK13-F1
#
_cell.length_a   1.000
_cell.length_b   1.000
_cell.length_c   1.000
_cell.angle_alpha   90.00
_cell.angle_beta   90.00
_cell.angle_gamma   90.00
#
_symmetry.space_group_name_H-M   'P 1'
#
loop_
_entity.id
_entity.type
_entity.pdbx_description
1 polymer ?
#
loop_
_entity_poly.entity_id
_entity_poly.type
_entity_poly.pdbx_seq_one_letter_code
_entity_poly.pdbx_strand_id
1 'polypeptide(L)'
;MLIRKIQASVTNGNAPVWAISHDHIPVLFVPGSGGSAKQVRSVASIMMNKTEMTSAPFRMHFYAVDFDEELSFLSGSILNRQRDFVVRAISTIQKMYSHKIVLIGHSLGGTVLHALPAHPRFTISNMGLVIVLASPISAPPIVMDEAMISFYESMQKSWASRKDELRH
;
A
#
# COMPACT_ATOMS: atom_id res chain seq x y z
N MET A 1 -1.74 -14.76 1.83
CA MET A 1 -1.30 -13.34 1.75
C MET A 1 -0.04 -13.16 2.56
N LEU A 2 1.00 -12.55 1.97
CA LEU A 2 2.32 -12.35 2.59
C LEU A 2 2.85 -10.94 2.25
N ILE A 3 3.88 -10.48 2.97
CA ILE A 3 4.59 -9.24 2.65
C ILE A 3 5.94 -9.62 2.03
N ARG A 4 6.25 -9.07 0.85
CA ARG A 4 7.53 -9.24 0.18
C ARG A 4 8.33 -7.95 0.27
N LYS A 5 9.57 -8.01 0.77
CA LYS A 5 10.53 -6.92 0.61
C LYS A 5 11.06 -6.96 -0.83
N ILE A 6 11.03 -5.82 -1.51
CA ILE A 6 11.52 -5.70 -2.89
C ILE A 6 12.98 -5.32 -2.85
N GLN A 7 13.81 -6.13 -3.49
CA GLN A 7 15.24 -5.88 -3.67
C GLN A 7 15.48 -5.47 -5.12
N ALA A 8 16.22 -4.39 -5.35
CA ALA A 8 16.81 -4.10 -6.65
C ALA A 8 18.17 -4.81 -6.76
N SER A 9 18.47 -5.36 -7.92
CA SER A 9 19.73 -6.04 -8.20
C SER A 9 20.83 -5.03 -8.56
N VAL A 10 21.45 -4.36 -7.58
CA VAL A 10 22.78 -3.76 -7.74
C VAL A 10 23.48 -3.77 -6.37
N THR A 11 24.69 -4.32 -6.29
CA THR A 11 25.56 -4.24 -5.11
C THR A 11 26.92 -3.68 -5.50
N ASN A 12 27.27 -2.50 -4.99
CA ASN A 12 28.64 -2.03 -4.81
C ASN A 12 28.65 -1.02 -3.65
N GLY A 13 28.96 -1.47 -2.43
CA GLY A 13 29.11 -0.56 -1.28
C GLY A 13 29.00 -1.24 0.09
N ASN A 14 29.86 -0.82 1.02
CA ASN A 14 30.22 -1.47 2.30
C ASN A 14 29.17 -1.50 3.43
N ALA A 15 27.92 -1.08 3.16
CA ALA A 15 26.83 -1.22 4.12
C ALA A 15 25.67 -1.96 3.46
N PRO A 16 25.07 -2.96 4.14
CA PRO A 16 23.98 -3.69 3.53
C PRO A 16 22.77 -2.79 3.28
N VAL A 17 22.20 -2.84 2.07
CA VAL A 17 20.93 -2.21 1.67
C VAL A 17 19.76 -2.56 2.62
N TRP A 18 19.94 -3.55 3.50
CA TRP A 18 18.94 -3.97 4.47
C TRP A 18 18.92 -3.16 5.78
N ALA A 19 19.96 -2.40 6.12
CA ALA A 19 19.99 -1.62 7.36
C ALA A 19 18.95 -0.49 7.33
N ILE A 20 18.10 -0.42 8.35
CA ILE A 20 17.09 0.64 8.49
C ILE A 20 17.69 1.78 9.31
N SER A 21 17.83 2.95 8.68
CA SER A 21 18.14 4.21 9.37
C SER A 21 16.85 4.93 9.78
N HIS A 22 16.95 5.84 10.75
CA HIS A 22 15.86 6.72 11.16
C HIS A 22 15.25 7.50 9.99
N ASP A 23 16.07 7.93 9.03
CA ASP A 23 15.67 8.73 7.87
C ASP A 23 15.03 7.92 6.75
N HIS A 24 15.06 6.58 6.82
CA HIS A 24 14.53 5.74 5.75
C HIS A 24 13.00 5.76 5.73
N ILE A 25 12.44 5.74 4.52
CA ILE A 25 11.01 5.86 4.29
C ILE A 25 10.48 4.51 3.81
N PRO A 26 9.52 3.88 4.54
CA PRO A 26 8.90 2.66 4.06
C PRO A 26 7.86 2.97 2.99
N VAL A 27 7.85 2.15 1.94
CA VAL A 27 6.84 2.19 0.87
C VAL A 27 6.15 0.84 0.82
N LEU A 28 4.81 0.81 0.88
CA LEU A 28 4.02 -0.41 0.70
C LEU A 28 3.21 -0.32 -0.60
N PHE A 29 3.44 -1.30 -1.47
CA PHE A 29 2.64 -1.51 -2.67
C PHE A 29 1.54 -2.54 -2.46
N VAL A 30 0.33 -2.23 -2.95
CA VAL A 30 -0.85 -3.10 -2.91
C VAL A 30 -1.32 -3.34 -4.36
N PRO A 31 -1.14 -4.57 -4.88
CA PRO A 31 -1.57 -4.90 -6.24
C PRO A 31 -3.10 -4.96 -6.35
N GLY A 32 -3.59 -4.87 -7.58
CA GLY A 32 -5.00 -5.07 -7.91
C GLY A 32 -5.37 -6.54 -8.06
N SER A 33 -6.60 -6.79 -8.53
CA SER A 33 -7.10 -8.15 -8.79
C SER A 33 -6.23 -8.89 -9.80
N GLY A 34 -5.84 -10.13 -9.48
CA GLY A 34 -4.90 -10.90 -10.32
C GLY A 34 -3.50 -10.30 -10.43
N GLY A 35 -3.20 -9.26 -9.64
CA GLY A 35 -1.98 -8.50 -9.73
C GLY A 35 -0.86 -9.10 -8.91
N SER A 36 0.34 -9.09 -9.47
CA SER A 36 1.54 -9.60 -8.81
C SER A 36 2.23 -8.51 -7.98
N ALA A 37 2.79 -8.88 -6.83
CA ALA A 37 3.69 -8.03 -6.02
C ALA A 37 4.88 -7.47 -6.84
N LYS A 38 5.23 -8.15 -7.94
CA LYS A 38 6.29 -7.79 -8.87
C LYS A 38 6.05 -6.50 -9.67
N GLN A 39 4.81 -5.99 -9.71
CA GLN A 39 4.46 -4.78 -10.45
C GLN A 39 5.21 -3.53 -9.99
N VAL A 40 5.61 -3.45 -8.72
CA VAL A 40 6.32 -2.29 -8.16
C VAL A 40 7.82 -2.26 -8.51
N ARG A 41 8.39 -3.33 -9.07
CA ARG A 41 9.85 -3.47 -9.20
C ARG A 41 10.51 -2.36 -10.01
N SER A 42 9.89 -1.91 -11.12
CA SER A 42 10.45 -0.84 -11.95
C SER A 42 10.56 0.47 -11.17
N VAL A 43 9.49 0.84 -10.46
CA VAL A 43 9.46 2.04 -9.60
C VAL A 43 10.48 1.92 -8.46
N ALA A 44 10.54 0.76 -7.80
CA ALA A 44 11.48 0.50 -6.73
C ALA A 44 12.94 0.68 -7.19
N SER A 45 13.32 0.07 -8.32
CA SER A 45 14.67 0.20 -8.87
C SER A 45 15.03 1.65 -9.23
N ILE A 46 14.11 2.38 -9.85
CA ILE A 46 14.33 3.80 -10.21
C ILE A 46 14.56 4.64 -8.95
N MET A 47 13.71 4.46 -7.93
CA MET A 47 13.80 5.25 -6.70
C MET A 47 15.07 4.91 -5.90
N MET A 48 15.43 3.62 -5.80
CA MET A 48 16.68 3.20 -5.18
C MET A 48 17.88 3.83 -5.89
N ASN A 49 18.00 3.64 -7.20
CA ASN A 49 19.09 4.21 -8.00
C ASN A 49 19.15 5.74 -7.86
N LYS A 50 18.01 6.43 -7.87
CA LYS A 50 17.97 7.89 -7.75
C LYS A 50 18.43 8.36 -6.38
N THR A 51 18.00 7.71 -5.31
CA THR A 51 18.46 8.05 -3.95
C THR A 51 19.96 7.81 -3.79
N GLU A 52 20.50 6.76 -4.41
CA GLU A 52 21.94 6.47 -4.42
C GLU A 52 22.74 7.49 -5.24
N MET A 53 22.37 7.71 -6.50
CA MET A 53 23.06 8.63 -7.41
C MET A 53 23.09 10.07 -6.88
N THR A 54 22.04 10.49 -6.17
CA THR A 54 21.96 11.84 -5.59
C THR A 54 22.56 11.94 -4.19
N SER A 55 23.12 10.84 -3.66
CA SER A 55 23.58 10.76 -2.26
C SER A 55 22.53 11.29 -1.27
N ALA A 56 21.26 10.98 -1.53
CA ALA A 56 20.16 11.41 -0.67
C ALA A 56 20.39 10.91 0.76
N PRO A 57 20.06 11.70 1.78
CA PRO A 57 20.25 11.33 3.19
C PRO A 57 19.31 10.19 3.63
N PHE A 58 18.38 9.79 2.76
CA PHE A 58 17.45 8.70 3.01
C PHE A 58 17.47 7.65 1.89
N ARG A 59 16.86 6.51 2.19
CA ARG A 59 16.52 5.45 1.24
C ARG A 59 15.03 5.15 1.34
N MET A 60 14.44 4.77 0.21
CA MET A 60 13.08 4.26 0.18
C MET A 60 13.10 2.74 0.16
N HIS A 61 12.52 2.13 1.19
CA HIS A 61 12.46 0.68 1.32
C HIS A 61 11.11 0.17 0.84
N PHE A 62 11.11 -0.52 -0.30
CA PHE A 62 9.89 -1.02 -0.93
C PHE A 62 9.48 -2.39 -0.37
N TYR A 63 8.21 -2.47 -0.01
CA TYR A 63 7.48 -3.67 0.35
C TYR A 63 6.29 -3.81 -0.61
N ALA A 64 5.87 -5.04 -0.83
CA ALA A 64 4.66 -5.33 -1.60
C ALA A 64 3.84 -6.39 -0.88
N VAL A 65 2.52 -6.20 -0.88
CA VAL A 65 1.60 -7.26 -0.52
C VAL A 65 1.55 -8.28 -1.65
N ASP A 66 1.62 -9.55 -1.29
CA ASP A 66 1.35 -10.66 -2.18
C ASP A 66 0.01 -11.29 -1.79
N PHE A 67 -1.00 -11.06 -2.63
CA PHE A 67 -2.33 -11.66 -2.49
C PHE A 67 -2.44 -13.03 -3.17
N ASP A 68 -1.32 -13.63 -3.59
CA ASP A 68 -1.31 -14.87 -4.38
C ASP A 68 -2.13 -14.74 -5.68
N GLU A 69 -2.10 -13.52 -6.25
CA GLU A 69 -2.82 -13.17 -7.48
C GLU A 69 -4.34 -13.45 -7.39
N GLU A 70 -4.90 -13.44 -6.18
CA GLU A 70 -6.34 -13.66 -5.92
C GLU A 70 -7.21 -12.62 -6.67
N LEU A 71 -8.25 -13.11 -7.36
CA LEU A 71 -9.17 -12.28 -8.14
C LEU A 71 -10.13 -11.51 -7.23
N SER A 72 -9.75 -10.28 -6.90
CA SER A 72 -10.42 -9.44 -5.92
C SER A 72 -11.77 -8.91 -6.40
N PHE A 73 -12.01 -8.86 -7.72
CA PHE A 73 -13.29 -8.43 -8.27
C PHE A 73 -14.40 -9.47 -8.09
N LEU A 74 -14.10 -10.70 -7.65
CA LEU A 74 -15.10 -11.77 -7.54
C LEU A 74 -16.04 -11.62 -6.33
N SER A 75 -15.66 -10.86 -5.29
CA SER A 75 -16.49 -10.68 -4.09
C SER A 75 -15.99 -9.54 -3.20
N GLY A 76 -16.90 -8.79 -2.58
CA GLY A 76 -16.56 -7.81 -1.54
C GLY A 76 -15.97 -8.42 -0.27
N SER A 77 -16.23 -9.71 -0.01
CA SER A 77 -15.59 -10.43 1.10
C SER A 77 -14.08 -10.57 0.89
N ILE A 78 -13.62 -10.70 -0.36
CA ILE A 78 -12.19 -10.71 -0.70
C ILE A 78 -11.59 -9.32 -0.41
N LEU A 79 -12.23 -8.24 -0.86
CA LEU A 79 -11.77 -6.87 -0.60
C LEU A 79 -11.66 -6.57 0.90
N ASN A 80 -12.62 -7.03 1.71
CA ASN A 80 -12.54 -6.92 3.17
C ASN A 80 -11.33 -7.67 3.74
N ARG A 81 -11.11 -8.94 3.36
CA ARG A 81 -9.94 -9.71 3.82
C ARG A 81 -8.62 -9.07 3.40
N GLN A 82 -8.54 -8.54 2.18
CA GLN A 82 -7.38 -7.82 1.69
C GLN A 82 -7.14 -6.54 2.50
N ARG A 83 -8.17 -5.72 2.75
CA ARG A 83 -8.08 -4.54 3.63
C ARG A 83 -7.55 -4.90 5.02
N ASP A 84 -8.10 -5.95 5.63
CA ASP A 84 -7.67 -6.41 6.95
C ASP A 84 -6.20 -6.83 6.95
N PHE A 85 -5.75 -7.50 5.89
CA PHE A 85 -4.35 -7.87 5.72
C PHE A 85 -3.46 -6.64 5.55
N VAL A 86 -3.86 -5.67 4.73
CA VAL A 86 -3.10 -4.43 4.51
C VAL A 86 -2.97 -3.62 5.81
N VAL A 87 -4.02 -3.53 6.63
CA VAL A 87 -3.96 -2.86 7.94
C VAL A 87 -2.88 -3.51 8.83
N ARG A 88 -2.85 -4.86 8.88
CA ARG A 88 -1.81 -5.58 9.63
C ARG A 88 -0.41 -5.35 9.04
N ALA A 89 -0.29 -5.35 7.71
CA ALA A 89 0.97 -5.11 7.03
C ALA A 89 1.54 -3.72 7.33
N ILE A 90 0.70 -2.68 7.25
CA ILE A 90 1.06 -1.31 7.61
C ILE A 90 1.53 -1.25 9.06
N SER A 91 0.78 -1.85 10.00
CA SER A 91 1.17 -1.88 11.42
C SER A 91 2.53 -2.55 11.64
N THR A 92 2.78 -3.68 10.97
CA THR A 92 4.06 -4.40 11.06
C THR A 92 5.21 -3.59 10.49
N ILE A 93 5.04 -2.99 9.31
CA ILE A 93 6.09 -2.21 8.65
C ILE A 93 6.38 -0.93 9.45
N GLN A 94 5.35 -0.18 9.84
CA GLN A 94 5.51 1.09 10.55
C GLN A 94 6.30 0.96 11.86
N LYS A 95 6.22 -0.18 12.56
CA LYS A 95 6.99 -0.44 13.79
C LYS A 95 8.52 -0.43 13.58
N MET A 96 8.97 -0.64 12.34
CA MET A 96 10.40 -0.66 12.00
C MET A 96 10.95 0.70 11.58
N TYR A 97 10.09 1.71 11.36
CA TYR A 97 10.48 3.00 10.78
C TYR A 97 9.92 4.17 11.59
N SER A 98 10.70 5.24 11.69
CA SER A 98 10.23 6.49 12.30
C SER A 98 9.41 7.35 11.33
N HIS A 99 9.65 7.22 10.03
CA HIS A 99 8.90 7.93 8.99
C HIS A 99 7.55 7.26 8.70
N LYS A 100 6.54 8.09 8.42
CA LYS A 100 5.20 7.61 8.01
C LYS A 100 5.30 6.81 6.70
N ILE A 101 4.52 5.74 6.60
CA ILE A 101 4.52 4.87 5.43
C ILE A 101 3.91 5.56 4.20
N VAL A 102 4.57 5.40 3.05
CA VAL A 102 4.02 5.75 1.73
C VAL A 102 3.27 4.54 1.18
N LEU A 103 2.07 4.75 0.67
CA LEU A 103 1.20 3.69 0.16
C LEU A 103 0.99 3.89 -1.34
N ILE A 104 1.19 2.82 -2.11
CA ILE A 104 0.95 2.82 -3.55
C ILE A 104 -0.02 1.69 -3.87
N GLY A 105 -1.17 2.00 -4.45
CA GLY A 105 -2.18 1.02 -4.82
C GLY A 105 -2.48 1.06 -6.30
N HIS A 106 -2.62 -0.11 -6.92
CA HIS A 106 -3.00 -0.23 -8.32
C HIS A 106 -4.36 -0.92 -8.45
N SER A 107 -5.24 -0.39 -9.32
CA SER A 107 -6.59 -0.92 -9.54
C SER A 107 -7.34 -1.15 -8.22
N LEU A 108 -7.92 -2.33 -7.99
CA LEU A 108 -8.61 -2.64 -6.73
C LEU A 108 -7.70 -2.58 -5.50
N GLY A 109 -6.38 -2.67 -5.65
CA GLY A 109 -5.44 -2.45 -4.55
C GLY A 109 -5.44 -1.00 -4.07
N GLY A 110 -5.63 -0.03 -4.98
CA GLY A 110 -5.84 1.37 -4.61
C GLY A 110 -7.20 1.60 -3.96
N THR A 111 -8.25 0.91 -4.40
CA THR A 111 -9.54 0.91 -3.69
C THR A 111 -9.38 0.35 -2.27
N VAL A 112 -8.63 -0.73 -2.07
CA VAL A 112 -8.32 -1.29 -0.75
C VAL A 112 -7.60 -0.26 0.13
N LEU A 113 -6.61 0.46 -0.41
CA LEU A 113 -5.94 1.55 0.32
C LEU A 113 -6.91 2.68 0.68
N HIS A 114 -7.76 3.08 -0.26
CA HIS A 114 -8.74 4.14 -0.05
C HIS A 114 -9.82 3.76 0.97
N ALA A 115 -10.06 2.46 1.17
CA ALA A 115 -10.99 1.94 2.17
C ALA A 115 -10.36 1.73 3.57
N LEU A 116 -9.07 1.98 3.76
CA LEU A 116 -8.40 1.84 5.07
C LEU A 116 -9.05 2.70 6.18
N PRO A 117 -9.45 3.97 5.95
CA PRO A 117 -10.08 4.80 6.98
C PRO A 117 -11.40 4.24 7.53
N ALA A 118 -12.07 3.36 6.79
CA ALA A 118 -13.28 2.66 7.21
C ALA A 118 -13.01 1.45 8.13
N HIS A 119 -11.76 1.02 8.27
CA HIS A 119 -11.42 -0.13 9.10
C HIS A 119 -11.23 0.31 10.58
N PRO A 120 -11.89 -0.34 11.55
CA PRO A 120 -11.97 0.14 12.94
C PRO A 120 -10.63 0.20 13.68
N ARG A 121 -9.65 -0.60 13.27
CA ARG A 121 -8.29 -0.62 13.87
C ARG A 121 -7.25 0.18 13.09
N PHE A 122 -7.69 1.00 12.12
CA PHE A 122 -6.76 1.75 11.28
C PHE A 122 -6.63 3.21 11.73
N THR A 123 -5.40 3.63 11.97
CA THR A 123 -5.07 5.00 12.39
C THR A 123 -4.47 5.78 11.24
N ILE A 124 -5.13 6.87 10.83
CA ILE A 124 -4.70 7.73 9.72
C ILE A 124 -3.33 8.38 9.99
N SER A 125 -2.96 8.60 11.26
CA SER A 125 -1.68 9.22 11.65
C SER A 125 -0.45 8.54 11.06
N ASN A 126 -0.54 7.25 10.71
CA ASN A 126 0.56 6.48 10.13
C ASN A 126 0.67 6.65 8.61
N MET A 127 -0.33 7.23 7.94
CA MET A 127 -0.31 7.49 6.49
C MET A 127 0.53 8.74 6.20
N GLY A 128 1.57 8.56 5.39
CA GLY A 128 2.32 9.67 4.79
C GLY A 128 1.65 10.10 3.48
N LEU A 129 2.16 9.58 2.37
CA LEU A 129 1.62 9.82 1.02
C LEU A 129 0.85 8.59 0.53
N VAL A 130 -0.32 8.80 -0.08
CA VAL A 130 -1.08 7.74 -0.76
C VAL A 130 -1.19 8.04 -2.25
N ILE A 131 -0.74 7.10 -3.06
CA ILE A 131 -0.84 7.14 -4.52
C ILE A 131 -1.74 5.99 -4.95
N VAL A 132 -2.87 6.31 -5.60
CA VAL A 132 -3.76 5.33 -6.23
C VAL A 132 -3.67 5.44 -7.74
N LEU A 133 -3.50 4.30 -8.42
CA LEU A 133 -3.26 4.20 -9.86
C LEU A 133 -4.39 3.41 -10.50
N ALA A 134 -5.07 3.99 -11.50
CA ALA A 134 -6.16 3.34 -12.24
C ALA A 134 -7.19 2.66 -11.32
N SER A 135 -7.46 3.26 -10.16
CA SER A 135 -8.22 2.64 -9.08
C SER A 135 -9.68 3.10 -9.11
N PRO A 136 -10.65 2.17 -9.20
CA PRO A 136 -12.06 2.52 -9.17
C PRO A 136 -12.47 2.88 -7.74
N ILE A 137 -12.31 4.15 -7.35
CA ILE A 137 -12.64 4.63 -6.00
C ILE A 137 -14.08 5.15 -5.87
N SER A 138 -14.69 5.57 -6.98
CA SER A 138 -16.06 6.11 -6.96
C SER A 138 -17.13 5.02 -6.95
N ALA A 139 -16.90 3.91 -7.64
CA ALA A 139 -17.83 2.79 -7.74
C ALA A 139 -17.09 1.51 -8.18
N PRO A 140 -17.59 0.31 -7.82
CA PRO A 140 -17.01 -0.95 -8.30
C PRO A 140 -17.13 -1.08 -9.82
N PRO A 141 -16.12 -1.65 -10.50
CA PRO A 141 -16.18 -1.86 -11.95
C PRO A 141 -17.27 -2.87 -12.34
N ILE A 142 -17.53 -3.85 -11.45
CA ILE A 142 -18.62 -4.83 -11.56
C ILE A 142 -19.11 -5.10 -10.14
N VAL A 143 -20.42 -5.16 -9.92
CA VAL A 143 -21.01 -5.55 -8.63
C VAL A 143 -21.26 -7.07 -8.65
N MET A 144 -20.49 -7.83 -7.87
CA MET A 144 -20.65 -9.29 -7.76
C MET A 144 -21.55 -9.73 -6.61
N ASP A 145 -21.53 -9.00 -5.49
CA ASP A 145 -22.30 -9.33 -4.28
C ASP A 145 -22.62 -8.08 -3.44
N GLU A 146 -23.54 -8.23 -2.47
CA GLU A 146 -23.91 -7.17 -1.52
C GLU A 146 -22.72 -6.74 -0.63
N ALA A 147 -21.79 -7.65 -0.36
CA ALA A 147 -20.58 -7.35 0.39
C ALA A 147 -19.72 -6.30 -0.34
N MET A 148 -19.72 -6.30 -1.67
CA MET A 148 -19.00 -5.31 -2.46
C MET A 148 -19.65 -3.94 -2.37
N ILE A 149 -20.99 -3.88 -2.43
CA ILE A 149 -21.73 -2.63 -2.21
C ILE A 149 -21.39 -2.06 -0.83
N SER A 150 -21.54 -2.89 0.20
CA SER A 150 -21.23 -2.53 1.59
C SER A 150 -19.78 -2.05 1.78
N PHE A 151 -18.83 -2.66 1.07
CA PHE A 151 -17.43 -2.24 1.09
C PHE A 151 -17.27 -0.80 0.59
N TYR A 152 -17.82 -0.49 -0.58
CA TYR A 152 -17.72 0.85 -1.18
C TYR A 152 -18.50 1.90 -0.36
N GLU A 153 -19.67 1.56 0.15
CA GLU A 153 -20.45 2.45 1.03
C GLU A 153 -19.68 2.78 2.31
N SER A 154 -19.07 1.78 2.95
CA SER A 154 -18.26 1.99 4.16
C SER A 154 -17.07 2.91 3.89
N MET A 155 -16.41 2.74 2.73
CA MET A 155 -15.33 3.60 2.27
C MET A 155 -15.82 5.03 2.11
N GLN A 156 -16.86 5.28 1.31
CA GLN A 156 -17.39 6.62 1.07
C GLN A 156 -17.85 7.32 2.36
N LYS A 157 -18.55 6.58 3.25
CA LYS A 157 -18.98 7.09 4.54
C LYS A 157 -17.80 7.51 5.43
N SER A 158 -16.70 6.74 5.41
CA SER A 158 -15.50 7.10 6.17
C SER A 158 -14.84 8.38 5.66
N TRP A 159 -14.80 8.59 4.34
CA TRP A 159 -14.28 9.82 3.73
C TRP A 159 -15.18 11.03 4.02
N ALA A 160 -16.49 10.84 4.03
CA ALA A 160 -17.43 11.90 4.37
C ALA A 160 -17.32 12.33 5.84
N SER A 161 -17.19 11.36 6.76
CA SER A 161 -17.15 11.62 8.21
C SER A 161 -15.79 12.07 8.74
N ARG A 162 -14.69 11.70 8.08
CA ARG A 162 -13.30 11.99 8.51
C ARG A 162 -12.59 12.97 7.59
N LYS A 163 -13.36 13.82 6.90
CA LYS A 163 -12.86 14.73 5.85
C LYS A 163 -11.71 15.61 6.33
N ASP A 164 -11.75 16.09 7.56
CA ASP A 164 -10.73 16.98 8.10
C ASP A 164 -9.43 16.23 8.45
N GLU A 165 -9.53 14.98 8.93
CA GLU A 165 -8.35 14.13 9.18
C GLU A 165 -7.63 13.71 7.89
N LEU A 166 -8.37 13.60 6.77
CA LEU A 166 -7.89 13.06 5.49
C LEU A 166 -7.48 14.15 4.49
N ARG A 167 -7.62 15.43 4.84
CA ARG A 167 -7.30 16.58 3.98
C ARG A 167 -5.85 17.08 4.11
N HIS A 168 -5.09 16.54 5.05
CA HIS A 168 -3.73 16.92 5.40
C HIS A 168 -2.74 15.78 5.11
#